data_AF-A0A6V2ERD8-F1
#
_entry.id   AF-A0A6V2ERD8-F1
#
_cell.length_a   1.000
_cell.length_b   1.000
_cell.length_c   1.000
_cell.angle_alpha   90.00
_cell.angle_beta   90.00
_cell.angle_gamma   90.00
#
_symmetry.space_group_name_H-M   'P 1'
#
loop_
_entity.id
_entity.type
_entity.pdbx_description
1 polymer ?
#
loop_
_entity_poly.entity_id
_entity_poly.type
_entity_poly.pdbx_seq_one_letter_code
_entity_poly.pdbx_strand_id
1 'polypeptide(L)'
;MIKSLTMGLSSGAQDQDSEIGCIDPNECHGDNEIEGENPLLKQSKDCADEFAAYRLLYALVQKDFGEMTKELLNAHAVTKSAGTRDVKEDKRRQRTTNCEHAVLVAKAVIHNDYHTFFRLYESALNLSAYLMDFLVQRVRQGAYERIVVSYRPTVSVEFFQEALFFHDLKETRQFLEQSGAVFVNEGSGGGPPFWVDCKTSR
;
A
#
# COMPACT_ATOMS: atom_id res chain seq x y z
N MET A 1 64.49 -4.96 62.64
CA MET A 1 64.76 -4.60 61.22
C MET A 1 63.72 -3.56 60.82
N ILE A 2 63.88 -2.23 60.96
CA ILE A 2 64.89 -1.24 60.53
C ILE A 2 64.91 -0.95 59.00
N LYS A 3 64.30 0.22 58.65
CA LYS A 3 64.62 1.25 57.60
C LYS A 3 64.54 0.86 56.09
N SER A 4 64.29 1.71 55.07
CA SER A 4 64.08 3.17 54.81
C SER A 4 63.38 3.30 53.42
N LEU A 5 62.54 4.29 53.07
CA LEU A 5 62.82 5.68 52.62
C LEU A 5 63.82 5.80 51.43
N THR A 6 63.36 6.21 50.21
CA THR A 6 63.66 7.48 49.48
C THR A 6 63.18 7.50 48.01
N MET A 7 62.87 8.71 47.51
CA MET A 7 62.49 9.09 46.13
C MET A 7 63.69 9.21 45.17
N GLY A 8 63.43 9.28 43.85
CA GLY A 8 64.36 9.83 42.85
C GLY A 8 63.80 9.87 41.41
N LEU A 9 63.72 11.08 40.83
CA LEU A 9 63.30 11.44 39.46
C LEU A 9 64.40 11.21 38.40
N SER A 10 64.02 11.02 37.12
CA SER A 10 64.71 11.50 35.89
C SER A 10 64.07 10.84 34.64
N SER A 11 63.26 11.55 33.84
CA SER A 11 63.62 12.24 32.58
C SER A 11 63.84 11.32 31.36
N GLY A 12 63.05 11.56 30.30
CA GLY A 12 63.25 10.99 28.97
C GLY A 12 62.06 11.18 28.02
N ALA A 13 61.61 12.42 27.82
CA ALA A 13 60.73 12.80 26.72
C ALA A 13 61.58 13.12 25.47
N GLN A 14 61.16 12.65 24.30
CA GLN A 14 61.60 13.17 23.01
C GLN A 14 60.37 13.37 22.12
N ASP A 15 59.99 14.64 21.99
CA ASP A 15 59.23 15.22 20.88
C ASP A 15 60.00 15.10 19.57
N GLN A 16 59.31 15.00 18.43
CA GLN A 16 59.58 15.84 17.25
C GLN A 16 58.27 16.10 16.47
N ASP A 17 57.99 17.39 16.34
CA ASP A 17 56.92 18.04 15.59
C ASP A 17 56.99 17.81 14.06
N SER A 18 55.85 17.89 13.39
CA SER A 18 55.78 18.44 12.02
C SER A 18 54.38 18.99 11.72
N GLU A 19 54.30 20.32 11.85
CA GLU A 19 53.55 21.29 11.04
C GLU A 19 52.09 20.98 10.64
N ILE A 20 51.19 21.68 11.33
CA ILE A 20 49.85 22.04 10.82
C ILE A 20 50.04 23.14 9.77
N GLY A 21 49.99 22.76 8.49
CA GLY A 21 49.83 23.68 7.37
C GLY A 21 48.36 24.05 7.18
N CYS A 22 48.05 25.33 7.25
CA CYS A 22 46.73 25.90 6.91
C CYS A 22 46.36 25.57 5.45
N ILE A 23 45.15 25.05 5.23
CA ILE A 23 44.53 25.00 3.90
C ILE A 23 43.41 26.03 3.90
N ASP A 24 43.48 26.94 2.92
CA ASP A 24 42.60 28.09 2.73
C ASP A 24 41.12 27.71 2.52
N PRO A 25 40.14 28.55 2.92
CA PRO A 25 38.72 28.20 2.90
C PRO A 25 38.04 28.31 1.51
N ASN A 26 38.77 28.41 0.40
CA ASN A 26 38.17 28.84 -0.86
C ASN A 26 38.77 28.21 -2.13
N GLU A 27 38.82 26.88 -2.18
CA GLU A 27 39.04 26.14 -3.43
C GLU A 27 37.89 25.14 -3.65
N CYS A 28 36.70 25.70 -3.88
CA CYS A 28 35.72 25.04 -4.73
C CYS A 28 36.21 25.20 -6.17
N HIS A 29 36.41 24.12 -6.90
CA HIS A 29 35.95 23.89 -8.28
C HIS A 29 36.56 22.57 -8.77
N GLY A 30 35.77 21.51 -8.68
CA GLY A 30 36.11 20.19 -9.20
C GLY A 30 34.81 19.42 -9.34
N ASP A 31 34.13 19.62 -10.47
CA ASP A 31 32.99 18.82 -10.88
C ASP A 31 33.45 17.36 -10.99
N ASN A 32 32.99 16.53 -10.05
CA ASN A 32 32.93 15.09 -10.23
C ASN A 32 31.62 14.63 -9.60
N GLU A 33 30.63 14.44 -10.44
CA GLU A 33 29.43 13.66 -10.17
C GLU A 33 29.86 12.29 -9.63
N ILE A 34 29.78 12.12 -8.31
CA ILE A 34 29.80 10.79 -7.70
C ILE A 34 28.34 10.35 -7.67
N GLU A 35 27.86 9.75 -8.77
CA GLU A 35 26.70 8.87 -8.73
C GLU A 35 27.06 7.66 -7.86
N GLY A 36 26.85 7.83 -6.55
CA GLY A 36 27.06 6.80 -5.54
C GLY A 36 25.98 5.72 -5.64
N GLU A 37 26.07 4.86 -6.66
CA GLU A 37 25.34 3.59 -6.63
C GLU A 37 26.00 2.67 -5.59
N ASN A 38 25.40 2.57 -4.40
CA ASN A 38 25.81 1.60 -3.38
C ASN A 38 25.50 0.16 -3.88
N PRO A 39 26.50 -0.71 -4.12
CA PRO A 39 26.29 -2.00 -4.79
C PRO A 39 25.60 -3.10 -3.95
N LEU A 40 25.32 -2.85 -2.67
CA LEU A 40 25.07 -3.92 -1.69
C LEU A 40 23.61 -4.40 -1.55
N LEU A 41 22.64 -3.83 -2.28
CA LEU A 41 21.26 -4.33 -2.29
C LEU A 41 20.64 -4.14 -3.68
N LYS A 42 21.16 -4.83 -4.69
CA LYS A 42 20.53 -4.86 -6.01
C LYS A 42 19.22 -5.63 -5.92
N GLN A 43 18.09 -4.93 -5.88
CA GLN A 43 16.77 -5.56 -5.89
C GLN A 43 16.64 -6.47 -7.11
N SER A 44 16.18 -7.70 -6.90
CA SER A 44 15.79 -8.55 -8.03
C SER A 44 14.66 -7.84 -8.79
N LYS A 45 14.57 -8.10 -10.09
CA LYS A 45 13.53 -7.48 -10.93
C LYS A 45 12.11 -7.77 -10.40
N ASP A 46 11.92 -8.96 -9.83
CA ASP A 46 10.64 -9.39 -9.23
C ASP A 46 10.33 -8.59 -7.95
N CYS A 47 11.34 -8.29 -7.14
CA CYS A 47 11.16 -7.40 -5.98
C CYS A 47 10.82 -5.97 -6.44
N ALA A 48 11.48 -5.44 -7.47
CA ALA A 48 11.20 -4.08 -7.95
C ALA A 48 9.75 -3.90 -8.42
N ASP A 49 9.18 -4.92 -9.10
CA ASP A 49 7.76 -4.98 -9.48
C ASP A 49 6.83 -4.95 -8.26
N GLU A 50 7.14 -5.76 -7.24
CA GLU A 50 6.39 -5.78 -5.97
C GLU A 50 6.39 -4.42 -5.26
N PHE A 51 7.57 -3.81 -5.09
CA PHE A 51 7.68 -2.52 -4.41
C PHE A 51 7.00 -1.40 -5.19
N ALA A 52 7.04 -1.42 -6.53
CA ALA A 52 6.30 -0.46 -7.35
C ALA A 52 4.78 -0.63 -7.20
N ALA A 53 4.29 -1.87 -7.18
CA ALA A 53 2.87 -2.15 -6.92
C ALA A 53 2.42 -1.62 -5.55
N TYR A 54 3.22 -1.85 -4.50
CA TYR A 54 2.89 -1.37 -3.15
C TYR A 54 2.88 0.16 -3.04
N ARG A 55 3.81 0.85 -3.71
CA ARG A 55 3.79 2.33 -3.75
C ARG A 55 2.49 2.86 -4.36
N LEU A 56 2.04 2.28 -5.47
CA LEU A 56 0.78 2.65 -6.09
C LEU A 56 -0.42 2.41 -5.16
N LEU A 57 -0.50 1.24 -4.53
CA LEU A 57 -1.58 0.92 -3.58
C LEU A 57 -1.54 1.83 -2.35
N TYR A 58 -0.36 2.17 -1.85
CA TYR A 58 -0.19 3.07 -0.71
C TYR A 58 -0.60 4.51 -1.07
N ALA A 59 -0.26 4.98 -2.27
CA ALA A 59 -0.74 6.27 -2.79
C ALA A 59 -2.26 6.29 -2.93
N LEU A 60 -2.86 5.17 -3.37
CA LEU A 60 -4.31 5.00 -3.47
C LEU A 60 -5.00 5.09 -2.09
N VAL A 61 -4.41 4.50 -1.04
CA VAL A 61 -4.92 4.56 0.33
C VAL A 61 -4.89 5.99 0.89
N GLN A 62 -3.80 6.74 0.65
CA GLN A 62 -3.65 8.13 1.13
C GLN A 62 -4.54 9.14 0.38
N LYS A 63 -5.13 8.75 -0.75
CA LYS A 63 -5.96 9.59 -1.63
C LYS A 63 -5.21 10.76 -2.29
N ASP A 64 -3.89 10.68 -2.34
CA ASP A 64 -3.08 11.67 -3.05
C ASP A 64 -3.12 11.39 -4.55
N PHE A 65 -4.11 11.97 -5.24
CA PHE A 65 -4.34 11.74 -6.67
C PHE A 65 -3.13 12.11 -7.53
N GLY A 66 -2.38 13.14 -7.13
CA GLY A 66 -1.15 13.56 -7.80
C GLY A 66 -0.04 12.51 -7.69
N GLU A 67 0.13 11.90 -6.52
CA GLU A 67 1.14 10.87 -6.29
C GLU A 67 0.72 9.53 -6.92
N MET A 68 -0.55 9.17 -6.81
CA MET A 68 -1.12 8.00 -7.47
C MET A 68 -0.92 8.04 -8.99
N THR A 69 -1.08 9.20 -9.64
CA THR A 69 -0.88 9.33 -11.09
C THR A 69 0.57 9.09 -11.49
N LYS A 70 1.53 9.59 -10.69
CA LYS A 70 2.96 9.34 -10.92
C LYS A 70 3.32 7.86 -10.73
N GLU A 71 2.84 7.24 -9.65
CA GLU A 71 3.10 5.83 -9.38
C GLU A 71 2.42 4.92 -10.41
N LEU A 72 1.29 5.31 -10.98
CA LEU A 72 0.64 4.59 -12.07
C LEU A 72 1.51 4.61 -13.34
N LEU A 73 2.10 5.77 -13.67
CA LEU A 73 3.05 5.89 -14.77
C LEU A 73 4.30 5.02 -14.53
N ASN A 74 4.83 5.04 -13.30
CA ASN A 74 5.98 4.24 -12.89
C ASN A 74 5.68 2.73 -13.02
N ALA A 75 4.53 2.28 -12.51
CA ALA A 75 4.08 0.89 -12.63
C ALA A 75 3.97 0.45 -14.10
N HIS A 76 3.41 1.28 -14.97
CA HIS A 76 3.35 0.97 -16.41
C HIS A 76 4.74 0.90 -17.06
N ALA A 77 5.69 1.76 -16.65
CA ALA A 77 7.06 1.70 -17.13
C ALA A 77 7.76 0.40 -16.71
N VAL A 78 7.57 -0.03 -15.46
CA VAL A 78 8.09 -1.29 -14.92
C VAL A 78 7.50 -2.48 -15.68
N THR A 79 6.18 -2.54 -15.87
CA THR A 79 5.50 -3.60 -16.64
C THR A 79 6.00 -3.66 -18.09
N LYS A 80 6.16 -2.50 -18.76
CA LYS A 80 6.67 -2.44 -20.14
C LYS A 80 8.11 -2.93 -20.26
N SER A 81 8.94 -2.67 -19.25
CA SER A 81 10.32 -3.18 -19.19
C SER A 81 10.39 -4.69 -18.92
N ALA A 82 9.34 -5.30 -18.38
CA ALA A 82 9.22 -6.74 -18.16
C ALA A 82 8.80 -7.50 -19.43
N GLY A 83 7.96 -6.90 -20.28
CA GLY A 83 7.42 -7.51 -21.49
C GLY A 83 8.40 -7.71 -22.67
N THR A 84 9.65 -7.25 -22.58
CA THR A 84 10.65 -7.36 -23.68
C THR A 84 11.60 -8.54 -23.53
N ARG A 85 11.37 -9.49 -22.62
CA ARG A 85 12.22 -10.69 -22.50
C ARG A 85 11.48 -11.92 -23.02
N ASP A 86 12.02 -12.42 -24.13
CA ASP A 86 11.83 -13.72 -24.78
C ASP A 86 10.73 -14.62 -24.21
N VAL A 87 9.65 -14.69 -24.97
CA VAL A 87 8.63 -15.73 -24.91
C VAL A 87 9.28 -17.08 -25.25
N LYS A 88 9.96 -17.70 -24.28
CA LYS A 88 10.37 -19.10 -24.36
C LYS A 88 10.03 -19.82 -23.06
N GLU A 89 8.96 -20.59 -23.17
CA GLU A 89 8.70 -21.85 -22.46
C GLU A 89 8.49 -21.82 -20.94
N ASP A 90 7.56 -21.00 -20.44
CA ASP A 90 6.83 -21.35 -19.22
C ASP A 90 5.34 -20.99 -19.33
N LYS A 91 4.63 -21.72 -20.19
CA LYS A 91 3.16 -21.68 -20.36
C LYS A 91 2.37 -22.18 -19.15
N ARG A 92 2.86 -22.08 -17.91
CA ARG A 92 2.16 -22.64 -16.74
C ARG A 92 1.59 -21.62 -15.77
N ARG A 93 1.97 -20.34 -15.79
CA ARG A 93 1.26 -19.30 -15.04
C ARG A 93 1.32 -18.00 -15.81
N GLN A 94 0.23 -17.62 -16.48
CA GLN A 94 -0.08 -16.20 -16.70
C GLN A 94 -0.34 -15.57 -15.32
N ARG A 95 0.70 -15.50 -14.48
CA ARG A 95 0.64 -14.80 -13.22
C ARG A 95 0.67 -13.34 -13.60
N THR A 96 -0.45 -12.66 -13.42
CA THR A 96 -0.50 -11.20 -13.49
C THR A 96 0.64 -10.67 -12.62
N THR A 97 1.45 -9.76 -13.16
CA THR A 97 2.52 -9.14 -12.38
C THR A 97 1.90 -8.36 -11.22
N ASN A 98 2.67 -8.10 -10.16
CA ASN A 98 2.16 -7.36 -9.01
C ASN A 98 1.77 -5.93 -9.44
N CYS A 99 2.55 -5.33 -10.35
CA CYS A 99 2.22 -4.04 -10.94
C CYS A 99 0.92 -4.07 -11.76
N GLU A 100 0.72 -5.08 -12.63
CA GLU A 100 -0.53 -5.22 -13.38
C GLU A 100 -1.74 -5.34 -12.45
N HIS A 101 -1.62 -6.15 -11.41
CA HIS A 101 -2.66 -6.31 -10.41
C HIS A 101 -2.98 -4.98 -9.71
N ALA A 102 -1.96 -4.25 -9.22
CA ALA A 102 -2.15 -2.96 -8.55
C ALA A 102 -2.77 -1.90 -9.48
N VAL A 103 -2.42 -1.89 -10.77
CA VAL A 103 -3.03 -1.01 -11.77
C VAL A 103 -4.51 -1.34 -11.97
N LEU A 104 -4.87 -2.63 -12.07
CA LEU A 104 -6.26 -3.05 -12.19
C LEU A 104 -7.08 -2.67 -10.96
N VAL A 105 -6.51 -2.81 -9.76
CA VAL A 105 -7.11 -2.35 -8.51
C VAL A 105 -7.34 -0.84 -8.55
N ALA A 106 -6.31 -0.05 -8.88
CA ALA A 106 -6.43 1.39 -8.95
C ALA A 106 -7.54 1.82 -9.93
N LYS A 107 -7.60 1.16 -11.10
CA LYS A 107 -8.66 1.36 -12.08
C LYS A 107 -10.04 1.05 -11.49
N ALA A 108 -10.22 -0.09 -10.83
CA ALA A 108 -11.48 -0.48 -10.22
C ALA A 108 -11.94 0.54 -9.16
N VAL A 109 -11.03 1.01 -8.31
CA VAL A 109 -11.33 2.01 -7.27
C VAL A 109 -11.68 3.38 -7.89
N ILE A 110 -10.96 3.83 -8.92
CA ILE A 110 -11.25 5.09 -9.62
C ILE A 110 -12.63 5.03 -10.29
N HIS A 111 -12.95 3.93 -10.97
CA HIS A 111 -14.25 3.74 -11.60
C HIS A 111 -15.38 3.39 -10.61
N ASN A 112 -15.05 3.13 -9.34
CA ASN A 112 -15.96 2.61 -8.33
C ASN A 112 -16.64 1.30 -8.75
N ASP A 113 -15.91 0.44 -9.47
CA ASP A 113 -16.33 -0.92 -9.78
C ASP A 113 -15.97 -1.83 -8.60
N TYR A 114 -16.90 -1.95 -7.66
CA TYR A 114 -16.73 -2.77 -6.47
C TYR A 114 -16.75 -4.28 -6.79
N HIS A 115 -17.47 -4.73 -7.82
CA HIS A 115 -17.47 -6.14 -8.21
C HIS A 115 -16.10 -6.60 -8.70
N THR A 116 -15.46 -5.81 -9.57
CA THR A 116 -14.11 -6.13 -10.03
C THR A 116 -13.08 -5.99 -8.92
N PHE A 117 -13.25 -5.00 -8.02
CA PHE A 117 -12.36 -4.84 -6.85
C PHE A 117 -12.36 -6.07 -5.94
N PHE A 118 -13.53 -6.63 -5.58
CA PHE A 118 -13.60 -7.82 -4.72
C PHE A 118 -13.05 -9.08 -5.40
N ARG A 119 -13.25 -9.25 -6.72
CA ARG A 119 -12.59 -10.34 -7.46
C ARG A 119 -11.07 -10.22 -7.43
N LEU A 120 -10.56 -8.99 -7.58
CA LEU A 120 -9.13 -8.74 -7.47
C LEU A 120 -8.64 -9.01 -6.04
N TYR A 121 -9.41 -8.65 -5.02
CA TYR A 121 -9.09 -8.93 -3.62
C TYR A 121 -8.88 -10.43 -3.34
N GLU A 122 -9.72 -11.32 -3.86
CA GLU A 122 -9.53 -12.78 -3.72
C GLU A 122 -8.25 -13.30 -4.38
N SER A 123 -7.79 -12.62 -5.44
CA SER A 123 -6.58 -12.95 -6.20
C SER A 123 -5.32 -12.21 -5.73
N ALA A 124 -5.42 -11.46 -4.62
CA ALA A 124 -4.34 -10.60 -4.13
C ALA A 124 -3.05 -11.40 -3.86
N LEU A 125 -1.90 -10.79 -4.18
CA LEU A 125 -0.58 -11.41 -4.09
C LEU A 125 0.22 -10.81 -2.92
N ASN A 126 0.87 -11.66 -2.14
CA ASN A 126 1.84 -11.26 -1.10
C ASN A 126 1.25 -10.21 -0.12
N LEU A 127 1.93 -9.07 0.07
CA LEU A 127 1.51 -8.02 0.99
C LEU A 127 0.42 -7.10 0.42
N SER A 128 0.02 -7.26 -0.85
CA SER A 128 -1.00 -6.39 -1.46
C SER A 128 -2.34 -6.53 -0.76
N ALA A 129 -2.65 -7.71 -0.21
CA ALA A 129 -3.87 -7.96 0.56
C ALA A 129 -4.00 -7.01 1.76
N TYR A 130 -2.93 -6.82 2.53
CA TYR A 130 -2.94 -5.90 3.68
C TYR A 130 -3.21 -4.45 3.29
N LEU A 131 -2.64 -4.00 2.16
CA LEU A 131 -2.92 -2.65 1.65
C LEU A 131 -4.37 -2.52 1.16
N MET A 132 -4.88 -3.59 0.54
CA MET A 132 -6.26 -3.66 0.05
C MET A 132 -7.29 -3.65 1.18
N ASP A 133 -6.97 -4.22 2.35
CA ASP A 133 -7.87 -4.23 3.52
C ASP A 133 -8.26 -2.80 3.95
N PHE A 134 -7.32 -1.84 3.87
CA PHE A 134 -7.62 -0.43 4.14
C PHE A 134 -8.57 0.19 3.10
N LEU A 135 -8.56 -0.33 1.88
CA LEU A 135 -9.46 0.11 0.80
C LEU A 135 -10.83 -0.55 0.89
N VAL A 136 -10.93 -1.79 1.41
CA VAL A 136 -12.20 -2.53 1.51
C VAL A 136 -13.26 -1.71 2.24
N GLN A 137 -12.93 -1.12 3.39
CA GLN A 137 -13.90 -0.31 4.15
C GLN A 137 -14.39 0.90 3.33
N ARG A 138 -13.47 1.58 2.63
CA ARG A 138 -13.79 2.72 1.77
C ARG A 138 -14.66 2.33 0.58
N VAL A 139 -14.31 1.23 -0.09
CA VAL A 139 -15.05 0.71 -1.26
C VAL A 139 -16.43 0.24 -0.83
N ARG A 140 -16.56 -0.45 0.32
CA ARG A 140 -17.85 -0.87 0.88
C ARG A 140 -18.77 0.32 1.16
N GLN A 141 -18.25 1.37 1.80
CA GLN A 141 -19.05 2.58 2.06
C GLN A 141 -19.50 3.26 0.76
N GLY A 142 -18.60 3.42 -0.21
CA GLY A 142 -18.95 4.01 -1.50
C GLY A 142 -19.93 3.15 -2.32
N ALA A 143 -19.85 1.83 -2.21
CA ALA A 143 -20.79 0.90 -2.84
C ALA A 143 -22.18 1.00 -2.20
N TYR A 144 -22.26 1.05 -0.87
CA TYR A 144 -23.52 1.23 -0.14
C TYR A 144 -24.26 2.51 -0.58
N GLU A 145 -23.58 3.66 -0.58
CA GLU A 145 -24.17 4.95 -0.99
C GLU A 145 -24.74 4.89 -2.41
N ARG A 146 -24.03 4.22 -3.33
CA ARG A 146 -24.48 4.06 -4.72
C ARG A 146 -25.65 3.11 -4.84
N ILE A 147 -25.66 1.99 -4.12
CA ILE A 147 -26.76 1.02 -4.14
C ILE A 147 -28.04 1.69 -3.64
N VAL A 148 -27.97 2.41 -2.53
CA VAL A 148 -29.11 3.13 -1.93
C VAL A 148 -29.67 4.19 -2.89
N VAL A 149 -28.82 4.89 -3.64
CA VAL A 149 -29.29 5.89 -4.61
C VAL A 149 -29.87 5.25 -5.87
N SER A 150 -29.34 4.11 -6.34
CA SER A 150 -29.70 3.51 -7.63
C SER A 150 -30.89 2.54 -7.56
N TYR A 151 -31.05 1.78 -6.48
CA TYR A 151 -32.04 0.69 -6.38
C TYR A 151 -33.30 1.07 -5.57
N ARG A 152 -33.80 2.30 -5.72
CA ARG A 152 -35.05 2.73 -5.06
C ARG A 152 -36.27 1.96 -5.62
N PRO A 153 -37.26 1.57 -4.80
CA PRO A 153 -37.50 2.03 -3.42
C PRO A 153 -36.91 1.15 -2.32
N THR A 154 -36.77 -0.17 -2.53
CA THR A 154 -36.33 -1.12 -1.49
C THR A 154 -35.36 -2.15 -2.05
N VAL A 155 -34.42 -2.59 -1.21
CA VAL A 155 -33.40 -3.59 -1.54
C VAL A 155 -33.31 -4.63 -0.42
N SER A 156 -33.10 -5.90 -0.76
CA SER A 156 -32.95 -6.96 0.24
C SER A 156 -31.58 -6.94 0.91
N VAL A 157 -31.50 -7.39 2.17
CA VAL A 157 -30.22 -7.52 2.89
C VAL A 157 -29.29 -8.54 2.22
N GLU A 158 -29.84 -9.58 1.60
CA GLU A 158 -29.08 -10.58 0.84
C GLU A 158 -28.36 -9.96 -0.36
N PHE A 159 -28.99 -9.01 -1.05
CA PHE A 159 -28.35 -8.30 -2.14
C PHE A 159 -27.14 -7.49 -1.64
N PHE A 160 -27.23 -6.85 -0.48
CA PHE A 160 -26.10 -6.16 0.13
C PHE A 160 -24.99 -7.12 0.55
N GLN A 161 -25.33 -8.31 1.04
CA GLN A 161 -24.35 -9.34 1.39
C GLN A 161 -23.52 -9.73 0.16
N GLU A 162 -24.20 -10.05 -0.95
CA GLU A 162 -23.54 -10.43 -2.21
C GLU A 162 -22.75 -9.27 -2.82
N ALA A 163 -23.31 -8.05 -2.80
CA ALA A 163 -22.68 -6.87 -3.41
C ALA A 163 -21.47 -6.35 -2.62
N LEU A 164 -21.51 -6.40 -1.28
CA LEU A 164 -20.45 -5.89 -0.39
C LEU A 164 -19.47 -6.97 0.06
N PHE A 165 -19.66 -8.21 -0.40
CA PHE A 165 -18.80 -9.35 -0.15
C PHE A 165 -18.69 -9.69 1.35
N PHE A 166 -19.84 -9.82 2.02
CA PHE A 166 -19.91 -10.26 3.42
C PHE A 166 -20.16 -11.77 3.52
N HIS A 167 -19.52 -12.42 4.50
CA HIS A 167 -19.71 -13.85 4.73
C HIS A 167 -21.00 -14.15 5.50
N ASP A 168 -21.44 -13.23 6.36
CA ASP A 168 -22.62 -13.41 7.21
C ASP A 168 -23.63 -12.27 7.02
N LEU A 169 -24.91 -12.63 7.05
CA LEU A 169 -26.03 -11.69 7.08
C LEU A 169 -26.03 -10.85 8.36
N LYS A 170 -25.53 -11.39 9.48
CA LYS A 170 -25.45 -10.63 10.73
C LYS A 170 -24.44 -9.47 10.62
N GLU A 171 -23.28 -9.73 10.04
CA GLU A 171 -22.26 -8.69 9.80
C GLU A 171 -22.78 -7.63 8.83
N THR A 172 -23.47 -8.08 7.76
CA THR A 172 -24.10 -7.18 6.78
C THR A 172 -25.10 -6.24 7.45
N ARG A 173 -25.97 -6.75 8.34
CA ARG A 173 -26.94 -5.92 9.09
C ARG A 173 -26.25 -4.90 9.98
N GLN A 174 -25.23 -5.33 10.73
CA GLN A 174 -24.49 -4.43 11.60
C GLN A 174 -23.81 -3.31 10.80
N PHE A 175 -23.25 -3.62 9.64
CA PHE A 175 -22.69 -2.62 8.74
C PHE A 175 -23.77 -1.65 8.23
N LEU A 176 -24.91 -2.17 7.76
CA LEU A 176 -26.03 -1.36 7.29
C LEU A 176 -26.56 -0.43 8.39
N GLU A 177 -26.70 -0.90 9.62
CA GLU A 177 -27.08 -0.08 10.78
C GLU A 177 -26.07 1.05 11.05
N GLN A 178 -24.77 0.74 11.01
CA GLN A 178 -23.71 1.74 11.17
C GLN A 178 -23.69 2.78 10.04
N SER A 179 -24.04 2.35 8.82
CA SER A 179 -24.14 3.20 7.63
C SER A 179 -25.46 3.96 7.52
N GLY A 180 -26.35 3.87 8.52
CA GLY A 180 -27.61 4.64 8.58
C GLY A 180 -28.76 4.06 7.75
N ALA A 181 -28.73 2.75 7.46
CA ALA A 181 -29.80 2.07 6.73
C ALA A 181 -31.10 2.04 7.55
N VAL A 182 -32.23 2.28 6.89
CA VAL A 182 -33.55 2.16 7.49
C VAL A 182 -34.17 0.86 7.01
N PHE A 183 -34.55 -0.01 7.95
CA PHE A 183 -35.14 -1.31 7.62
C PHE A 183 -36.66 -1.22 7.54
N VAL A 184 -37.25 -1.90 6.55
CA VAL A 184 -38.69 -2.10 6.46
C VAL A 184 -39.03 -3.41 7.17
N ASN A 185 -39.78 -3.32 8.26
CA ASN A 185 -40.33 -4.49 8.93
C ASN A 185 -41.64 -4.91 8.26
N GLU A 186 -41.59 -5.94 7.42
CA GLU A 186 -42.79 -6.62 6.96
C GLU A 186 -43.24 -7.63 8.01
N GLY A 187 -44.20 -7.21 8.85
CA GLY A 187 -45.00 -8.12 9.66
C GLY A 187 -44.48 -8.40 11.08
N SER A 188 -45.42 -8.42 12.01
CA SER A 188 -45.33 -8.68 13.45
C SER A 188 -44.87 -10.10 13.82
N GLY A 189 -43.75 -10.54 13.27
CA GLY A 189 -43.30 -11.93 13.33
C GLY A 189 -41.86 -12.12 13.80
N GLY A 190 -41.34 -11.28 14.71
CA GLY A 190 -40.08 -11.49 15.46
C GLY A 190 -38.80 -11.79 14.65
N GLY A 191 -38.87 -11.81 13.32
CA GLY A 191 -37.79 -12.17 12.42
C GLY A 191 -36.92 -10.97 12.08
N PRO A 192 -35.66 -11.20 11.72
CA PRO A 192 -34.73 -10.10 11.46
C PRO A 192 -35.05 -9.45 10.10
N PRO A 193 -35.09 -8.10 9.99
CA PRO A 193 -35.63 -7.38 8.83
C PRO A 193 -34.96 -7.78 7.52
N PHE A 194 -35.75 -8.02 6.47
CA PHE A 194 -35.23 -8.49 5.19
C PHE A 194 -34.97 -7.37 4.18
N TRP A 195 -35.65 -6.22 4.34
CA TRP A 195 -35.65 -5.13 3.37
C TRP A 195 -35.07 -3.84 3.95
N VAL A 196 -34.28 -3.14 3.16
CA VAL A 196 -33.77 -1.79 3.43
C VAL A 196 -34.53 -0.79 2.57
N ASP A 197 -35.08 0.25 3.18
CA ASP A 197 -35.68 1.39 2.49
C ASP A 197 -34.58 2.35 2.01
N CYS A 198 -34.34 2.31 0.71
CA CYS A 198 -33.32 3.11 0.01
C CYS A 198 -33.74 4.57 -0.23
N LYS A 199 -35.00 4.93 0.08
CA LYS A 199 -35.48 6.31 0.00
C LYS A 199 -35.12 7.09 1.26
N THR A 200 -35.23 6.44 2.41
CA THR A 200 -35.07 7.06 3.74
C THR A 200 -33.64 6.94 4.27
N SER A 201 -32.91 5.91 3.86
CA SER A 201 -31.47 5.81 4.13
C SER A 201 -30.70 6.81 3.25
N ARG A 202 -30.08 7.81 3.87
CA ARG A 202 -29.23 8.81 3.18
C ARG A 202 -28.11 9.28 4.11
#